data_AF-A0A7J9Y474-F1
#
_entry.id   AF-A0A7J9Y474-F1
#
_cell.length_a   1.000
_cell.length_b   1.000
_cell.length_c   1.000
_cell.angle_alpha   90.00
_cell.angle_beta   90.00
_cell.angle_gamma   90.00
#
_symmetry.space_group_name_H-M   'P 1'
#
loop_
_entity.id
_entity.type
_entity.pdbx_description
1 polymer ?
#
loop_
_entity_poly.entity_id
_entity_poly.type
_entity_poly.pdbx_seq_one_letter_code
_entity_poly.pdbx_strand_id
1 'polypeptide(L)'
;MFEEILGLPTHPLWVHAPVVLVPSLIVVAVGYALLPFARNRVDWALAGLAVAAPLTVAVARESGEAFRRRLAERGALAPGLAEQLDAHAAYARTLLLLPLALAATSFGLMQVERSGGPGVGSPSLWWRY
;
A
#
# COMPACT_ATOMS: atom_id res chain seq x y z
N MET A 1 -0.45 24.25 -1.79
CA MET A 1 1.02 24.16 -1.59
C MET A 1 1.61 22.81 -2.05
N PHE A 2 0.93 22.05 -2.91
CA PHE A 2 1.47 20.84 -3.56
C PHE A 2 1.40 21.01 -5.08
N GLU A 3 1.60 22.24 -5.55
CA GLU A 3 1.33 22.61 -6.94
C GLU A 3 2.48 22.26 -7.90
N GLU A 4 3.75 22.24 -7.46
CA GLU A 4 4.93 21.99 -8.29
C GLU A 4 6.11 21.54 -7.41
N ILE A 5 6.84 20.49 -7.82
CA ILE A 5 8.19 20.20 -7.32
C ILE A 5 9.08 20.38 -8.55
N LEU A 6 10.01 21.34 -8.49
CA LEU A 6 10.96 21.64 -9.56
C LEU A 6 10.34 22.16 -10.89
N GLY A 7 9.20 22.84 -10.83
CA GLY A 7 8.57 23.47 -12.01
C GLY A 7 7.96 22.49 -13.02
N LEU A 8 7.82 21.22 -12.64
CA LEU A 8 7.09 20.20 -13.38
C LEU A 8 5.85 19.78 -12.57
N PRO A 9 4.73 19.44 -13.23
CA PRO A 9 3.54 18.95 -12.53
C PRO A 9 3.97 17.75 -11.68
N THR A 10 3.76 17.81 -10.37
CA THR A 10 4.03 16.75 -9.39
C THR A 10 3.29 15.43 -9.69
N HIS A 11 2.42 15.46 -10.70
CA HIS A 11 1.49 14.42 -11.07
C HIS A 11 2.16 13.06 -11.34
N PRO A 12 3.28 12.90 -12.07
CA PRO A 12 3.88 11.58 -12.30
C PRO A 12 4.31 10.91 -10.98
N LEU A 13 5.00 11.63 -10.08
CA LEU A 13 5.58 11.01 -8.88
C LEU A 13 4.52 10.42 -7.94
N TRP A 14 3.37 11.08 -7.78
CA TRP A 14 2.30 10.60 -6.91
C TRP A 14 1.53 9.42 -7.50
N VAL A 15 1.41 9.30 -8.82
CA VAL A 15 0.78 8.11 -9.43
C VAL A 15 1.77 6.94 -9.56
N HIS A 16 3.07 7.22 -9.67
CA HIS A 16 4.10 6.17 -9.76
C HIS A 16 4.32 5.45 -8.43
N ALA A 17 4.19 6.16 -7.29
CA ALA A 17 4.39 5.53 -5.98
C ALA A 17 3.43 4.34 -5.74
N PRO A 18 2.09 4.45 -5.94
CA PRO A 18 1.18 3.31 -5.89
C PRO A 18 1.56 2.17 -6.85
N VAL A 19 1.99 2.51 -8.08
CA VAL A 19 2.35 1.54 -9.13
C VAL A 19 3.55 0.69 -8.73
N VAL A 20 4.46 1.21 -7.91
CA VAL A 20 5.61 0.44 -7.39
C VAL A 20 5.27 -0.23 -6.06
N LEU A 21 4.66 0.51 -5.13
CA LEU A 21 4.44 0.05 -3.76
C LEU A 21 3.38 -1.04 -3.66
N VAL A 22 2.28 -0.96 -4.41
CA VAL A 22 1.21 -1.98 -4.33
C VAL A 22 1.68 -3.34 -4.85
N PRO A 23 2.32 -3.46 -6.03
CA PRO A 23 2.90 -4.74 -6.47
C PRO A 23 3.99 -5.24 -5.53
N SER A 24 4.82 -4.34 -4.99
CA SER A 24 5.86 -4.72 -4.02
C SER A 24 5.24 -5.30 -2.75
N LEU A 25 4.16 -4.69 -2.23
CA LEU A 25 3.40 -5.22 -1.09
C LEU A 25 2.88 -6.63 -1.39
N ILE A 26 2.32 -6.87 -2.58
CA ILE A 26 1.82 -8.20 -2.97
C ILE A 26 2.96 -9.23 -2.96
N VAL A 27 4.09 -8.93 -3.60
CA VAL A 27 5.24 -9.85 -3.67
C VAL A 27 5.77 -10.17 -2.27
N VAL A 28 5.95 -9.15 -1.43
CA VAL A 28 6.47 -9.34 -0.07
C VAL A 28 5.45 -10.08 0.80
N ALA A 29 4.16 -9.77 0.71
CA ALA A 29 3.12 -10.47 1.48
C ALA A 29 3.02 -11.95 1.08
N VAL A 30 3.07 -12.27 -0.21
CA VAL A 30 3.09 -13.65 -0.70
C VAL A 30 4.35 -14.38 -0.24
N GLY A 31 5.53 -13.73 -0.38
CA GLY A 31 6.78 -14.28 0.11
C GLY A 31 6.76 -14.55 1.62
N TYR A 32 6.22 -13.62 2.41
CA TYR A 32 6.08 -13.76 3.86
C TYR A 32 5.17 -14.93 4.25
N ALA A 33 4.04 -15.09 3.54
CA ALA A 33 3.10 -16.17 3.79
C ALA A 33 3.70 -17.55 3.46
N LEU A 34 4.43 -17.66 2.36
CA LEU A 34 4.92 -18.94 1.82
C LEU A 34 6.32 -19.36 2.31
N LEU A 35 7.18 -18.42 2.72
CA LEU A 35 8.59 -18.67 3.03
C LEU A 35 8.89 -18.42 4.53
N PRO A 36 8.64 -19.39 5.42
CA PRO A 36 8.76 -19.17 6.86
C PRO A 36 10.18 -18.81 7.32
N PHE A 37 11.20 -19.33 6.64
CA PHE A 37 12.61 -19.04 6.95
C PHE A 37 13.03 -17.60 6.63
N ALA A 38 12.28 -16.89 5.77
CA ALA A 38 12.61 -15.52 5.36
C ALA A 38 11.92 -14.44 6.22
N ARG A 39 10.92 -14.82 7.02
CA ARG A 39 10.02 -13.89 7.75
C ARG A 39 10.76 -12.83 8.56
N ASN A 40 11.75 -13.21 9.35
CA ASN A 40 12.55 -12.29 10.18
C ASN A 40 13.35 -11.25 9.37
N ARG A 41 13.53 -11.43 8.06
CA ARG A 41 14.26 -10.49 7.19
C ARG A 41 13.34 -9.53 6.45
N VAL A 42 12.09 -9.94 6.21
CA VAL A 42 11.11 -9.21 5.40
C VAL A 42 9.97 -8.61 6.22
N ASP A 43 9.90 -8.87 7.52
CA ASP A 43 8.87 -8.38 8.44
C ASP A 43 8.78 -6.85 8.47
N TRP A 44 9.91 -6.16 8.56
CA TRP A 44 9.98 -4.70 8.54
C TRP A 44 9.54 -4.15 7.18
N ALA A 45 9.93 -4.82 6.09
CA ALA A 45 9.56 -4.43 4.74
C ALA A 45 8.05 -4.61 4.51
N LEU A 46 7.48 -5.73 4.98
CA LEU A 46 6.05 -5.99 4.93
C LEU A 46 5.26 -4.94 5.71
N ALA A 47 5.68 -4.64 6.96
CA ALA A 47 5.03 -3.62 7.77
C ALA A 47 5.09 -2.23 7.12
N GLY A 48 6.26 -1.84 6.60
CA GLY A 48 6.42 -0.56 5.90
C GLY A 48 5.55 -0.46 4.65
N LEU A 49 5.55 -1.51 3.82
CA LEU A 49 4.74 -1.57 2.60
C LEU A 49 3.24 -1.60 2.88
N ALA A 50 2.81 -2.32 3.93
CA ALA A 50 1.42 -2.41 4.35
C ALA A 50 0.83 -1.04 4.74
N VAL A 51 1.67 -0.11 5.20
CA VAL A 51 1.26 1.28 5.49
C VAL A 51 1.43 2.17 4.25
N ALA A 52 2.60 2.13 3.62
CA ALA A 52 2.94 3.06 2.54
C ALA A 52 2.07 2.87 1.28
N ALA A 53 1.73 1.63 0.92
CA ALA A 53 0.93 1.34 -0.28
C ALA A 53 -0.49 1.93 -0.20
N PRO A 54 -1.34 1.66 0.81
CA PRO A 54 -2.67 2.26 0.87
C PRO A 54 -2.63 3.78 1.06
N LEU A 55 -1.65 4.32 1.79
CA LEU A 55 -1.50 5.78 1.95
C LEU A 55 -1.22 6.47 0.61
N THR A 56 -0.29 5.95 -0.18
CA THR A 56 0.04 6.54 -1.49
C THR A 56 -1.12 6.41 -2.47
N VAL A 57 -1.89 5.31 -2.43
CA VAL A 57 -3.12 5.18 -3.22
C VAL A 57 -4.15 6.24 -2.83
N ALA A 58 -4.34 6.49 -1.52
CA ALA A 58 -5.27 7.52 -1.05
C ALA A 58 -4.85 8.92 -1.54
N VAL A 59 -3.56 9.27 -1.42
CA VAL A 59 -3.03 10.54 -1.92
C VAL A 59 -3.19 10.67 -3.44
N ALA A 60 -2.92 9.61 -4.20
CA ALA A 60 -3.10 9.61 -5.65
C ALA A 60 -4.56 9.83 -6.05
N ARG A 61 -5.51 9.21 -5.34
CA ARG A 61 -6.94 9.40 -5.55
C ARG A 61 -7.36 10.86 -5.29
N GLU A 62 -7.00 11.42 -4.13
CA GLU A 62 -7.35 12.80 -3.78
C GLU A 62 -6.73 13.81 -4.76
N SER A 63 -5.51 13.54 -5.22
CA SER A 63 -4.84 14.33 -6.27
C SER A 63 -5.64 14.31 -7.59
N GLY A 64 -6.10 13.14 -8.03
CA GLY A 64 -6.92 13.00 -9.23
C GLY A 64 -8.27 13.71 -9.13
N GLU A 65 -8.95 13.59 -7.98
CA GLU A 65 -10.21 14.29 -7.73
C GLU A 65 -10.03 15.82 -7.72
N ALA A 66 -8.96 16.32 -7.12
CA ALA A 66 -8.62 17.74 -7.13
C ALA A 66 -8.32 18.25 -8.55
N PHE A 67 -7.61 17.46 -9.36
CA PHE A 67 -7.33 17.79 -10.76
C PHE A 67 -8.63 17.90 -11.58
N ARG A 68 -9.55 16.93 -11.42
CA ARG A 68 -10.87 16.94 -12.08
C ARG A 68 -11.69 18.17 -11.72
N ARG A 69 -11.73 18.54 -10.44
CA ARG A 69 -12.42 19.77 -9.96
C ARG A 69 -11.85 21.02 -10.62
N ARG A 70 -10.52 21.16 -10.66
CA ARG A 70 -9.84 22.31 -11.32
C ARG A 70 -10.13 22.36 -12.83
N LEU A 71 -10.20 21.22 -13.50
CA LEU A 71 -10.50 21.16 -14.93
C LEU A 71 -11.95 21.59 -15.22
N ALA A 72 -12.88 21.21 -14.34
CA ALA A 72 -14.27 21.65 -14.40
C ALA A 72 -14.42 23.16 -14.18
N GLU A 73 -13.75 23.71 -13.16
CA GLU A 73 -13.77 25.15 -12.85
C GLU A 73 -13.23 26.02 -14.00
N ARG A 74 -12.27 25.50 -14.76
CA ARG A 74 -11.67 26.20 -15.91
C ARG A 74 -12.46 26.03 -17.21
N GLY A 75 -13.58 25.30 -17.21
CA GLY A 75 -14.34 24.98 -18.42
C GLY A 75 -13.53 24.17 -19.45
N ALA A 76 -12.48 23.48 -19.01
CA ALA A 76 -11.53 22.76 -19.87
C ALA A 76 -11.87 21.26 -20.01
N LEU A 77 -13.10 20.86 -19.61
CA LEU A 77 -13.61 19.51 -19.81
C LEU A 77 -14.14 19.36 -21.24
N ALA A 78 -13.38 18.69 -22.09
CA ALA A 78 -13.84 18.32 -23.43
C ALA A 78 -15.05 17.36 -23.35
N PRO A 79 -15.93 17.35 -24.37
CA PRO A 79 -17.03 16.39 -24.45
C PRO A 79 -16.50 14.95 -24.34
N GLY A 80 -17.10 14.14 -23.46
CA GLY A 80 -16.69 12.75 -23.21
C GLY A 80 -15.52 12.55 -22.25
N LEU A 81 -14.70 13.58 -21.99
CA LEU A 81 -13.57 13.49 -21.05
C LEU A 81 -14.05 13.33 -19.60
N ALA A 82 -15.16 13.99 -19.23
CA ALA A 82 -15.74 13.88 -17.90
C ALA A 82 -16.15 12.43 -17.55
N GLU A 83 -16.80 11.74 -18.49
CA GLU A 83 -17.22 10.34 -18.32
C GLU A 83 -16.02 9.40 -18.20
N GLN A 84 -14.99 9.59 -19.02
CA GLN A 84 -13.74 8.82 -18.93
C GLN A 84 -13.02 9.04 -17.59
N LEU A 85 -12.98 10.28 -17.09
CA LEU A 85 -12.39 10.61 -15.80
C LEU A 85 -13.17 9.98 -14.64
N ASP A 86 -14.50 10.03 -14.69
CA ASP A 86 -15.35 9.43 -13.66
C ASP A 86 -15.23 7.89 -13.66
N ALA A 87 -15.18 7.27 -14.84
CA ALA A 87 -14.91 5.84 -14.99
C ALA A 87 -13.52 5.45 -14.44
N HIS A 88 -12.49 6.25 -14.72
CA HIS A 88 -11.15 6.03 -14.18
C HIS A 88 -11.10 6.21 -12.66
N ALA A 89 -11.77 7.23 -12.13
CA ALA A 89 -11.83 7.50 -10.69
C ALA A 89 -12.49 6.34 -9.91
N ALA A 90 -13.42 5.62 -10.52
CA ALA A 90 -14.03 4.44 -9.91
C ALA A 90 -13.00 3.32 -9.63
N TYR A 91 -11.97 3.17 -10.47
CA TYR A 91 -10.89 2.19 -10.23
C TYR A 91 -10.04 2.55 -9.02
N ALA A 92 -9.83 3.84 -8.74
CA ALA A 92 -9.05 4.28 -7.59
C ALA A 92 -9.68 3.82 -6.26
N ARG A 93 -11.02 3.80 -6.17
CA ARG A 93 -11.73 3.28 -4.98
C ARG A 93 -11.46 1.78 -4.79
N THR A 94 -11.55 1.00 -5.85
CA THR A 94 -11.27 -0.44 -5.81
C THR A 94 -9.81 -0.69 -5.45
N LEU A 95 -8.90 0.06 -6.07
CA LEU A 95 -7.46 -0.01 -5.80
C LEU A 95 -7.10 0.43 -4.38
N LEU A 96 -7.91 1.23 -3.69
CA LEU A 96 -7.66 1.57 -2.29
C LEU A 96 -8.09 0.44 -1.34
N LEU A 97 -9.22 -0.21 -1.62
CA LEU A 97 -9.77 -1.27 -0.77
C LEU A 97 -8.89 -2.52 -0.75
N LEU A 98 -8.32 -2.90 -1.90
CA LEU A 98 -7.49 -4.11 -2.01
C LEU A 98 -6.19 -4.07 -1.16
N PRO A 99 -5.31 -3.06 -1.26
CA PRO A 99 -4.12 -2.96 -0.43
C PRO A 99 -4.46 -2.67 1.03
N LEU A 100 -5.60 -2.02 1.34
CA LEU A 100 -6.06 -1.91 2.72
C LEU A 100 -6.41 -3.28 3.31
N ALA A 101 -7.15 -4.11 2.57
CA ALA A 101 -7.46 -5.48 2.99
C ALA A 101 -6.17 -6.30 3.14
N LEU A 102 -5.26 -6.22 2.15
CA LEU A 102 -3.98 -6.92 2.18
C LEU A 102 -3.09 -6.46 3.36
N ALA A 103 -3.08 -5.16 3.67
CA ALA A 103 -2.37 -4.62 4.82
C ALA A 103 -2.94 -5.17 6.14
N ALA A 104 -4.26 -5.17 6.28
CA ALA A 104 -4.93 -5.73 7.45
C ALA A 104 -4.62 -7.23 7.62
N THR A 105 -4.68 -8.01 6.53
CA THR A 105 -4.31 -9.43 6.55
C THR A 105 -2.85 -9.63 6.90
N SER A 106 -1.95 -8.82 6.34
CA SER A 106 -0.50 -8.89 6.62
C SER A 106 -0.22 -8.62 8.09
N PHE A 107 -0.83 -7.58 8.67
CA PHE A 107 -0.70 -7.33 10.11
C PHE A 107 -1.28 -8.47 10.95
N GLY A 108 -2.44 -9.03 10.57
CA GLY A 108 -3.00 -10.20 11.24
C GLY A 108 -2.02 -11.38 11.27
N LEU A 109 -1.41 -11.71 10.12
CA LEU A 109 -0.40 -12.76 10.01
C LEU A 109 0.82 -12.47 10.91
N MET A 110 1.34 -11.24 10.88
CA MET A 110 2.47 -10.84 11.73
C MET A 110 2.15 -10.94 13.22
N GLN A 111 0.93 -10.61 13.64
CA GLN A 111 0.51 -10.72 15.05
C GLN A 111 0.39 -12.18 15.50
N VAL A 112 -0.16 -13.07 14.64
CA VAL A 112 -0.26 -14.51 14.93
C VAL A 112 1.12 -15.15 15.09
N GLU A 113 2.11 -14.72 14.32
CA GLU A 113 3.47 -15.22 14.46
C GLU A 113 4.16 -14.72 15.72
N ARG A 114 3.96 -13.44 16.08
CA ARG A 114 4.52 -12.86 17.30
C ARG A 114 3.92 -13.47 18.56
N SER A 115 2.63 -13.83 18.55
CA SER A 115 1.99 -14.51 19.68
C SER A 115 2.40 -15.99 19.80
N GLY A 116 3.02 -16.56 18.76
CA GLY A 116 3.48 -17.94 18.69
C GLY A 116 4.84 -18.25 19.34
N GLY A 117 5.53 -17.30 19.99
CA GLY A 117 6.81 -17.61 20.67
C GLY A 117 7.20 -16.69 21.84
N PRO A 118 7.96 -17.18 22.85
CA PRO A 118 7.99 -18.50 23.47
C PRO A 118 7.20 -18.49 24.79
N GLY A 119 6.06 -19.18 24.82
CA GLY A 119 5.33 -19.48 26.04
C GLY A 119 5.22 -20.99 26.22
N VAL A 120 5.83 -21.50 27.30
CA VAL A 120 5.76 -22.87 27.85
C VAL A 120 6.77 -23.88 27.26
N GLY A 121 7.85 -24.15 28.03
CA GLY A 121 8.57 -25.44 27.96
C GLY A 121 10.09 -25.39 27.76
N SER A 122 10.86 -24.72 28.63
CA SER A 122 12.26 -25.13 28.87
C SER A 122 12.32 -25.86 30.21
N PRO A 123 12.28 -27.21 30.26
CA PRO A 123 12.88 -27.93 31.37
C PRO A 123 14.39 -27.72 31.23
N SER A 124 14.91 -26.74 31.94
CA SER A 124 16.34 -26.57 32.15
C SER A 124 16.83 -27.71 33.06
N LEU A 125 17.02 -28.91 32.51
CA LEU A 125 17.47 -30.09 33.26
C LEU A 125 17.90 -31.21 32.29
N TRP A 126 19.13 -31.18 31.76
CA TRP A 126 19.84 -32.41 31.34
C TRP A 126 21.32 -32.26 30.91
N TRP A 127 22.02 -31.14 31.19
CA TRP A 127 23.48 -31.05 30.91
C TRP A 127 24.38 -31.37 32.11
N ARG A 128 24.04 -32.40 32.89
CA ARG A 128 25.00 -33.06 33.77
C ARG A 128 25.36 -34.38 33.13
N TYR A 129 26.48 -34.45 32.41
CA TYR A 129 27.46 -35.53 32.39
C TYR A 129 28.73 -35.02 31.75
#